data_AF-A0A4U9WIM1-F1
#
_entry.id   AF-A0A4U9WIM1-F1
#
_cell.length_a   1.000
_cell.length_b   1.000
_cell.length_c   1.000
_cell.angle_alpha   90.00
_cell.angle_beta   90.00
_cell.angle_gamma   90.00
#
_symmetry.space_group_name_H-M   'P 1'
#
loop_
_entity.id
_entity.type
_entity.pdbx_description
1 polymer ?
#
loop_
_entity_poly.entity_id
_entity_poly.type
_entity_poly.pdbx_seq_one_letter_code
_entity_poly.pdbx_strand_id
1 'polypeptide(L)'
;MVATPPEKLTRNADINFDRQQRRTSWMIVGLSTLLAAAVTWLMSRGLLAPVKRLVGGTHRLAAGDFSARVAVSSQDELGRLAQDFNQLATSLEKNEQMRRALMADVSHELRTPLAVLRGELEALQDGVRQPTPASLSSLQAEVSTLTKLVDDLPPTVTLRSRCPRLP
;
A
#
# COMPACT_ATOMS: atom_id res chain seq x y z
N MET A 1 77.02 19.89 50.40
CA MET A 1 77.17 18.52 49.85
C MET A 1 75.76 17.95 49.71
N VAL A 2 75.37 17.68 48.47
CA VAL A 2 74.03 17.29 48.02
C VAL A 2 73.64 15.92 48.60
N ALA A 3 72.41 15.77 49.08
CA ALA A 3 71.81 14.47 49.37
C ALA A 3 70.33 14.45 48.96
N THR A 4 70.14 14.04 47.70
CA THR A 4 69.08 13.20 47.11
C THR A 4 67.60 13.34 47.57
N PRO A 5 66.67 13.66 46.64
CA PRO A 5 65.23 13.62 46.91
C PRO A 5 64.70 12.16 47.00
N PRO A 6 63.53 11.93 47.62
CA PRO A 6 62.98 10.59 47.82
C PRO A 6 62.34 10.04 46.52
N GLU A 7 63.17 9.70 45.53
CA GLU A 7 62.76 9.12 44.22
C GLU A 7 61.92 7.83 44.32
N LYS A 8 61.99 7.10 45.43
CA LYS A 8 61.33 5.80 45.58
C LYS A 8 59.84 5.90 45.92
N LEU A 9 59.36 7.02 46.46
CA LEU A 9 57.94 7.18 46.80
C LEU A 9 57.12 7.67 45.61
N THR A 10 57.67 8.57 44.79
CA THR A 10 57.02 9.07 43.57
C THR A 10 56.92 7.98 42.51
N ARG A 11 57.99 7.21 42.28
CA ARG A 11 58.00 6.13 41.28
C ARG A 11 56.99 5.01 41.56
N ASN A 12 56.78 4.64 42.83
CA ASN A 12 55.81 3.59 43.19
C ASN A 12 54.35 4.09 43.15
N ALA A 13 54.12 5.37 43.41
CA ALA A 13 52.82 5.99 43.24
C ALA A 13 52.44 6.04 41.75
N ASP A 14 53.34 6.50 40.87
CA ASP A 14 53.10 6.64 39.42
C ASP A 14 52.70 5.30 38.76
N ILE A 15 53.34 4.18 39.12
CA ILE A 15 53.03 2.85 38.54
C ILE A 15 51.64 2.35 38.96
N ASN A 16 51.18 2.70 40.16
CA ASN A 16 49.85 2.34 40.66
C ASN A 16 48.76 3.23 40.06
N PHE A 17 49.04 4.53 39.87
CA PHE A 17 48.12 5.46 39.19
C PHE A 17 47.89 5.06 37.72
N ASP A 18 48.94 4.70 36.97
CA ASP A 18 48.82 4.26 35.57
C ASP A 18 47.96 3.00 35.42
N ARG A 19 48.13 2.05 36.34
CA ARG A 19 47.40 0.77 36.31
C ARG A 19 45.94 0.94 36.72
N GLN A 20 45.66 1.84 37.66
CA GLN A 20 44.30 2.16 38.09
C GLN A 20 43.56 3.00 37.05
N GLN A 21 44.23 3.99 36.45
CA GLN A 21 43.68 4.82 35.38
C GLN A 21 43.32 3.97 34.16
N ARG A 22 44.20 3.06 33.72
CA ARG A 22 43.90 2.14 32.60
C ARG A 22 42.69 1.28 32.88
N ARG A 23 42.56 0.69 34.07
CA ARG A 23 41.39 -0.15 34.42
C ARG A 23 40.08 0.64 34.34
N THR A 24 40.05 1.85 34.88
CA THR A 24 38.88 2.72 34.79
C THR A 24 38.56 3.12 33.36
N SER A 25 39.57 3.45 32.54
CA SER A 25 39.37 3.74 31.12
C SER A 25 38.79 2.54 30.36
N TRP A 26 39.29 1.32 30.57
CA TRP A 26 38.74 0.11 29.94
C TRP A 26 37.29 -0.18 30.38
N MET A 27 36.95 0.07 31.65
CA MET A 27 35.57 -0.06 32.13
C MET A 27 34.63 0.95 31.46
N ILE A 28 35.06 2.21 31.32
CA ILE A 28 34.28 3.25 30.64
C ILE A 28 34.07 2.90 29.16
N VAL A 29 35.12 2.44 28.47
CA VAL A 29 35.03 2.00 27.07
C VAL A 29 34.05 0.84 26.95
N GLY A 30 34.22 -0.21 27.77
CA GLY A 30 33.32 -1.37 27.75
C GLY A 30 31.85 -1.00 28.01
N LEU A 31 31.59 -0.16 29.02
CA LEU A 31 30.25 0.29 29.36
C LEU A 31 29.64 1.15 28.23
N SER A 32 30.42 2.07 27.65
CA SER A 32 29.96 2.93 26.55
C SER A 32 29.65 2.10 25.29
N THR A 33 30.49 1.12 24.97
CA THR A 33 30.26 0.19 23.84
C THR A 33 29.01 -0.66 24.08
N LEU A 34 28.81 -1.18 25.30
CA LEU A 34 27.61 -1.94 25.66
C LEU A 34 26.34 -1.09 25.54
N LEU A 35 26.36 0.14 26.05
CA LEU A 35 25.23 1.06 25.95
C LEU A 35 24.92 1.42 24.50
N ALA A 36 25.93 1.73 23.69
CA ALA A 36 25.74 2.00 22.28
C ALA A 36 25.12 0.80 21.55
N ALA A 37 25.65 -0.41 21.77
CA ALA A 37 25.11 -1.63 21.19
C ALA A 37 23.65 -1.89 21.61
N ALA A 38 23.32 -1.66 22.88
CA ALA A 38 21.96 -1.81 23.40
C ALA A 38 20.98 -0.81 22.74
N VAL A 39 21.37 0.46 22.62
CA VAL A 39 20.57 1.49 21.95
C VAL A 39 20.38 1.17 20.47
N THR A 40 21.45 0.80 19.76
CA THR A 40 21.38 0.41 18.35
C THR A 40 20.44 -0.78 18.14
N TRP A 41 20.53 -1.79 19.01
CA TRP A 41 19.66 -2.96 18.93
C TRP A 41 18.19 -2.61 19.18
N LEU A 42 17.92 -1.74 20.16
CA LEU A 42 16.56 -1.27 20.47
C LEU A 42 15.96 -0.45 19.30
N MET A 43 16.71 0.50 18.75
CA MET A 43 16.30 1.29 17.58
C MET A 43 16.06 0.40 16.35
N SER A 44 16.95 -0.57 16.10
CA SER A 44 16.81 -1.49 14.99
C SER A 44 15.49 -2.25 15.06
N ARG A 45 15.12 -2.78 16.23
CA ARG A 45 13.83 -3.46 16.40
C ARG A 45 12.62 -2.52 16.36
N GLY A 46 12.76 -1.31 16.90
CA GLY A 46 11.70 -0.30 16.94
C GLY A 46 11.29 0.20 15.55
N LEU A 47 12.25 0.41 14.65
CA LEU A 47 11.99 0.97 13.31
C LEU A 47 11.73 -0.10 12.24
N LEU A 48 12.42 -1.25 12.29
CA LEU A 48 12.26 -2.27 11.24
C LEU A 48 10.88 -2.93 11.28
N ALA A 49 10.27 -3.07 12.47
CA ALA A 49 8.99 -3.75 12.59
C ALA A 49 7.83 -2.98 11.90
N PRO A 50 7.62 -1.67 12.14
CA PRO A 50 6.64 -0.87 11.40
C PRO A 50 6.88 -0.85 9.88
N VAL A 51 8.14 -0.72 9.46
CA VAL A 51 8.50 -0.70 8.03
C VAL A 51 8.14 -2.02 7.34
N LYS A 52 8.46 -3.16 7.95
CA LYS A 52 8.10 -4.48 7.40
C LYS A 52 6.58 -4.65 7.28
N ARG A 53 5.80 -4.13 8.24
CA ARG A 53 4.34 -4.16 8.18
C ARG A 53 3.80 -3.32 7.01
N LEU A 54 4.36 -2.13 6.80
CA LEU A 54 4.02 -1.28 5.65
C LEU A 54 4.33 -1.98 4.32
N VAL A 55 5.53 -2.55 4.17
CA VAL A 55 5.91 -3.30 2.97
C VAL A 55 4.95 -4.46 2.71
N GLY A 56 4.62 -5.24 3.74
CA GLY A 56 3.64 -6.33 3.64
C GLY A 56 2.24 -5.83 3.28
N GLY A 57 1.81 -4.71 3.86
CA GLY A 57 0.54 -4.05 3.54
C GLY A 57 0.49 -3.61 2.08
N THR A 58 1.55 -2.96 1.58
CA THR A 58 1.66 -2.52 0.19
C THR A 58 1.65 -3.69 -0.77
N HIS A 59 2.32 -4.80 -0.47
CA HIS A 59 2.24 -6.01 -1.30
C HIS A 59 0.84 -6.60 -1.37
N ARG A 60 0.11 -6.65 -0.25
CA ARG A 60 -1.30 -7.07 -0.24
C ARG A 60 -2.18 -6.13 -1.06
N LEU A 61 -1.99 -4.83 -0.89
CA LEU A 61 -2.73 -3.81 -1.62
C LEU A 61 -2.49 -3.92 -3.13
N ALA A 62 -1.23 -4.14 -3.55
CA ALA A 62 -0.85 -4.36 -4.94
C ALA A 62 -1.40 -5.68 -5.51
N ALA A 63 -1.62 -6.68 -4.66
CA ALA A 63 -2.27 -7.94 -5.04
C ALA A 63 -3.81 -7.83 -5.15
N GLY A 64 -4.39 -6.65 -4.91
CA GLY A 64 -5.83 -6.38 -5.02
C GLY A 64 -6.61 -6.52 -3.71
N ASP A 65 -5.94 -6.74 -2.58
CA ASP A 65 -6.58 -6.74 -1.25
C ASP A 65 -6.68 -5.30 -0.71
N PHE A 66 -7.71 -4.57 -1.16
CA PHE A 66 -7.98 -3.20 -0.71
C PHE A 66 -8.54 -3.10 0.72
N SER A 67 -8.86 -4.24 1.35
CA SER A 67 -9.27 -4.30 2.76
C SER A 67 -8.07 -4.29 3.72
N ALA A 68 -6.85 -4.50 3.21
CA ALA A 68 -5.64 -4.51 4.01
C ALA A 68 -5.45 -3.19 4.78
N ARG A 69 -5.07 -3.31 6.05
CA ARG A 69 -4.76 -2.18 6.93
C ARG A 69 -3.47 -2.45 7.69
N VAL A 70 -2.76 -1.37 8.03
CA VAL A 70 -1.54 -1.41 8.84
C VAL A 70 -1.81 -0.70 10.17
N ALA A 71 -1.39 -1.32 11.27
CA ALA A 71 -1.54 -0.75 12.60
C ALA A 71 -0.66 0.51 12.77
N VAL A 72 -1.27 1.59 13.24
CA VAL A 72 -0.56 2.84 13.58
C VAL A 72 -0.02 2.71 15.00
N SER A 73 1.28 2.44 15.14
CA SER A 73 1.92 2.20 16.45
C SER A 73 2.84 3.32 16.92
N SER A 74 2.99 4.39 16.13
CA SER A 74 3.84 5.53 16.44
C SER A 74 3.13 6.85 16.11
N GLN A 75 3.59 7.94 16.72
CA GLN A 75 3.12 9.31 16.44
C GLN A 75 4.14 10.11 15.61
N ASP A 76 5.19 9.44 15.13
CA ASP A 76 6.21 9.99 14.25
C ASP A 76 5.81 9.92 12.77
N GLU A 77 6.76 10.17 11.88
CA GLU A 77 6.60 10.12 10.43
C GLU A 77 6.19 8.72 9.94
N LEU A 78 6.60 7.63 10.61
CA LEU A 78 6.17 6.28 10.27
C LEU A 78 4.72 6.05 10.66
N GLY A 79 4.29 6.60 11.80
CA GLY A 79 2.90 6.66 12.20
C GLY A 79 2.02 7.35 11.17
N ARG A 80 2.45 8.53 10.72
CA ARG A 80 1.75 9.29 9.67
C ARG A 80 1.70 8.53 8.35
N LEU A 81 2.81 7.91 7.92
CA LEU A 81 2.84 7.09 6.71
C LEU A 81 1.88 5.89 6.79
N ALA A 82 1.72 5.29 7.97
CA ALA A 82 0.73 4.23 8.19
C ALA A 82 -0.72 4.74 8.08
N GLN A 83 -0.99 5.96 8.53
CA GLN A 83 -2.30 6.61 8.33
C GLN A 83 -2.55 6.88 6.84
N ASP A 84 -1.58 7.46 6.15
CA ASP A 84 -1.67 7.75 4.71
C ASP A 84 -1.90 6.47 3.90
N PHE A 85 -1.19 5.38 4.24
CA PHE A 85 -1.42 4.05 3.66
C PHE A 85 -2.87 3.57 3.85
N ASN A 86 -3.41 3.67 5.06
CA ASN A 86 -4.77 3.24 5.35
C ASN A 86 -5.82 4.09 4.61
N GLN A 87 -5.55 5.40 4.44
CA GLN A 87 -6.41 6.30 3.68
C GLN A 87 -6.39 5.96 2.18
N LEU A 88 -5.21 5.67 1.62
CA LEU A 88 -5.05 5.18 0.25
C LEU A 88 -5.84 3.87 0.05
N ALA A 89 -5.67 2.90 0.96
CA ALA A 89 -6.36 1.62 0.91
C ALA A 89 -7.89 1.80 0.94
N THR A 90 -8.39 2.68 1.80
CA THR A 90 -9.83 3.02 1.88
C THR A 90 -10.33 3.67 0.60
N SER A 91 -9.53 4.54 -0.03
CA SER A 91 -9.92 5.20 -1.29
C SER A 91 -9.99 4.21 -2.44
N LEU A 92 -9.04 3.28 -2.52
CA LEU A 92 -9.04 2.20 -3.51
C LEU A 92 -10.21 1.23 -3.30
N GLU A 93 -10.49 0.85 -2.06
CA GLU A 93 -11.63 0.00 -1.72
C GLU A 93 -12.96 0.62 -2.17
N LYS A 94 -13.16 1.92 -1.89
CA LYS A 94 -14.34 2.65 -2.36
C LYS A 94 -14.42 2.71 -3.89
N ASN A 95 -13.30 2.96 -4.56
CA ASN A 95 -13.27 3.00 -6.02
C ASN A 95 -13.63 1.64 -6.64
N GLU A 96 -13.12 0.55 -6.08
CA GLU A 96 -13.45 -0.81 -6.52
C GLU A 96 -14.93 -1.15 -6.26
N GLN A 97 -15.49 -0.73 -5.13
CA GLN A 97 -16.92 -0.90 -4.84
C GLN A 97 -17.79 -0.14 -5.85
N MET A 98 -17.45 1.12 -6.16
CA MET A 98 -18.15 1.90 -7.18
C MET A 98 -18.05 1.26 -8.56
N ARG A 99 -16.86 0.77 -8.93
CA ARG A 99 -16.65 0.05 -10.19
C ARG A 99 -17.53 -1.18 -10.29
N ARG A 100 -17.64 -1.98 -9.21
CA ARG A 100 -18.50 -3.17 -9.18
C ARG A 100 -19.98 -2.82 -9.26
N ALA A 101 -20.41 -1.79 -8.54
CA ALA A 101 -21.79 -1.30 -8.59
C ALA A 101 -22.16 -0.85 -10.01
N LEU A 102 -21.31 -0.04 -10.64
CA LEU A 102 -21.50 0.39 -12.02
C LEU A 102 -21.63 -0.78 -12.99
N MET A 103 -20.76 -1.79 -12.87
CA MET A 103 -20.82 -2.98 -13.74
C MET A 103 -22.12 -3.78 -13.54
N ALA A 104 -22.62 -3.84 -12.30
CA ALA A 104 -23.89 -4.48 -11.99
C ALA A 104 -25.07 -3.70 -12.57
N ASP A 105 -25.08 -2.37 -12.41
CA ASP A 105 -26.13 -1.49 -12.91
C ASP A 105 -26.21 -1.54 -14.44
N VAL A 106 -25.07 -1.42 -15.12
CA VAL A 106 -24.97 -1.56 -16.58
C VAL A 106 -25.51 -2.91 -17.05
N SER A 107 -25.12 -4.00 -16.37
CA SER A 107 -25.61 -5.35 -16.72
C SER A 107 -27.12 -5.47 -16.56
N HIS A 108 -27.71 -4.76 -15.61
CA HIS A 108 -29.15 -4.74 -15.37
C HIS A 108 -29.88 -3.90 -16.43
N GLU A 109 -29.38 -2.71 -16.71
CA GLU A 109 -29.97 -1.79 -17.70
C GLU A 109 -29.90 -2.34 -19.13
N LEU A 110 -28.88 -3.14 -19.47
CA LEU A 110 -28.78 -3.79 -20.78
C LEU A 110 -29.70 -5.02 -20.93
N ARG A 111 -30.03 -5.71 -19.83
CA ARG A 111 -30.88 -6.92 -19.90
C ARG A 111 -32.30 -6.63 -20.35
N THR A 112 -32.87 -5.52 -19.88
CA THR A 112 -34.24 -5.11 -20.20
C THR A 112 -34.46 -4.88 -21.70
N PRO A 113 -33.70 -3.99 -22.38
CA PRO A 113 -33.86 -3.73 -23.81
C PRO A 113 -33.53 -4.96 -24.66
N LEU A 114 -32.56 -5.80 -24.24
CA LEU A 114 -32.29 -7.07 -24.91
C LEU A 114 -33.46 -8.06 -24.80
N ALA A 115 -34.13 -8.14 -23.65
CA ALA A 115 -35.31 -8.98 -23.48
C ALA A 115 -36.48 -8.50 -24.34
N VAL A 116 -36.68 -7.18 -24.45
CA VAL A 116 -37.68 -6.58 -25.34
C VAL A 116 -37.37 -6.90 -26.81
N LEU A 117 -36.14 -6.65 -27.24
CA LEU A 117 -35.71 -6.96 -28.61
C LEU A 117 -35.91 -8.44 -28.95
N ARG A 118 -35.58 -9.34 -28.01
CA ARG A 118 -35.77 -10.78 -28.19
C ARG A 118 -37.26 -11.14 -28.30
N GLY A 119 -38.12 -10.60 -27.43
CA GLY A 119 -39.55 -10.85 -27.47
C GLY A 119 -40.22 -10.34 -28.77
N GLU A 120 -39.77 -9.19 -29.28
CA GLU A 120 -40.20 -8.65 -30.57
C GLU A 120 -39.80 -9.57 -31.73
N LEU A 121 -38.58 -10.09 -31.73
CA LEU A 121 -38.11 -11.04 -32.74
C LEU A 121 -38.82 -12.40 -32.66
N GLU A 122 -39.06 -12.92 -31.45
CA GLU A 122 -39.84 -14.15 -31.23
C GLU A 122 -41.28 -14.00 -31.74
N ALA A 123 -41.95 -12.88 -31.44
CA ALA A 123 -43.30 -12.62 -31.92
C ALA A 123 -43.41 -12.51 -33.45
N LEU A 124 -42.37 -11.98 -34.11
CA LEU A 124 -42.27 -11.96 -35.57
C LEU A 124 -42.02 -13.37 -36.15
N GLN A 125 -41.19 -14.18 -35.50
CA GLN A 125 -40.89 -15.56 -35.93
C GLN A 125 -42.08 -16.50 -35.77
N ASP A 126 -42.83 -16.38 -34.67
CA ASP A 126 -44.02 -17.19 -34.39
C ASP A 126 -45.24 -16.77 -35.24
N GLY A 127 -45.10 -15.74 -36.08
CA GLY A 127 -46.16 -15.21 -36.94
C GLY A 127 -47.26 -14.46 -36.20
N VAL A 128 -47.09 -14.25 -34.88
CA VAL A 128 -48.01 -13.48 -34.02
C VAL A 128 -48.01 -12.01 -34.42
N ARG A 129 -46.86 -11.49 -34.86
CA ARG A 129 -46.69 -10.12 -35.36
C ARG A 129 -46.19 -10.16 -36.80
N GLN A 130 -46.73 -9.29 -37.67
CA GLN A 130 -46.25 -9.21 -39.05
C GLN A 130 -45.04 -8.27 -39.18
N PRO A 131 -44.05 -8.60 -40.03
CA PRO A 131 -42.89 -7.76 -40.33
C PRO A 131 -43.33 -6.56 -41.16
N THR A 132 -43.90 -5.57 -40.48
CA THR A 132 -44.34 -4.30 -41.05
C THR A 132 -43.23 -3.24 -40.89
N PRO A 133 -43.29 -2.13 -41.66
CA PRO A 133 -42.37 -1.01 -41.44
C PRO A 133 -42.37 -0.49 -40.00
N ALA A 134 -43.53 -0.58 -39.31
CA ALA A 134 -43.67 -0.18 -37.91
C ALA A 134 -42.97 -1.14 -36.92
N SER A 135 -42.97 -2.45 -37.18
CA SER A 135 -42.21 -3.39 -36.33
C SER A 135 -40.70 -3.25 -36.53
N LEU A 136 -40.26 -2.97 -37.76
CA LEU A 136 -38.85 -2.70 -38.06
C LEU A 136 -38.36 -1.40 -37.41
N SER A 137 -39.16 -0.33 -37.40
CA SER A 137 -38.80 0.92 -36.72
C SER A 137 -38.73 0.74 -35.20
N SER A 138 -39.60 -0.08 -34.61
CA SER A 138 -39.56 -0.40 -33.18
C SER A 138 -38.28 -1.15 -32.80
N LEU A 139 -37.89 -2.17 -33.57
CA LEU A 139 -36.61 -2.88 -33.36
C LEU A 139 -35.41 -1.95 -33.53
N GLN A 140 -35.43 -1.06 -34.52
CA GLN A 140 -34.37 -0.07 -34.74
C GLN A 140 -34.26 0.91 -33.57
N ALA A 141 -35.38 1.33 -32.99
CA ALA A 141 -35.39 2.19 -31.81
C ALA A 141 -34.76 1.50 -30.58
N GLU A 142 -35.04 0.21 -30.38
CA GLU A 142 -34.46 -0.57 -29.28
C GLU A 142 -32.94 -0.73 -29.45
N VAL A 143 -32.48 -1.02 -30.68
CA VAL A 143 -31.05 -1.07 -31.01
C VAL A 143 -30.39 0.29 -30.79
N SER A 144 -31.03 1.39 -31.18
CA SER A 144 -30.49 2.74 -30.94
C SER A 144 -30.37 3.07 -29.46
N THR A 145 -31.31 2.59 -28.63
CA THR A 145 -31.26 2.75 -27.17
C THR A 145 -30.09 1.97 -26.58
N LEU A 146 -29.90 0.71 -27.00
CA LEU A 146 -28.75 -0.09 -26.62
C LEU A 146 -27.41 0.55 -27.03
N THR A 147 -27.32 1.10 -28.24
CA THR A 147 -26.11 1.80 -28.70
C THR A 147 -25.80 3.01 -27.82
N LYS A 148 -26.80 3.83 -27.46
CA LYS A 148 -26.61 4.96 -26.54
C LYS A 148 -26.12 4.52 -25.17
N LEU A 149 -26.71 3.46 -24.59
CA LEU A 149 -26.27 2.88 -23.32
C LEU A 149 -24.80 2.42 -23.37
N VAL A 150 -24.38 1.84 -24.51
CA VAL A 150 -22.98 1.42 -24.73
C VAL A 150 -22.04 2.62 -24.92
N ASP A 151 -22.49 3.68 -25.60
CA ASP A 151 -21.70 4.90 -25.81
C ASP A 151 -21.54 5.72 -24.52
N ASP A 152 -22.52 5.66 -23.61
CA ASP A 152 -22.48 6.34 -22.31
C ASP A 152 -21.57 5.64 -21.28
N LEU A 153 -21.07 4.43 -21.58
CA LEU A 153 -20.08 3.75 -20.75
C LEU A 153 -18.71 4.45 -20.87
N PRO A 154 -18.09 4.85 -19.75
CA PRO A 154 -16.79 5.49 -19.79
C PRO A 154 -15.74 4.54 -20.41
N PRO A 155 -14.83 5.03 -21.28
CA PRO A 155 -13.82 4.18 -21.89
C PRO A 155 -13.02 3.48 -20.80
N THR A 156 -12.95 2.15 -20.90
CA THR A 156 -12.19 1.32 -19.96
C THR A 156 -10.76 1.86 -19.92
N VAL A 157 -10.33 2.41 -18.77
CA VAL A 157 -8.97 2.91 -18.57
C VAL A 157 -8.02 1.74 -18.72
N THR A 158 -7.51 1.52 -19.93
CA THR A 158 -6.33 0.68 -20.15
C THR A 158 -5.17 1.39 -19.49
N LEU A 159 -4.84 1.00 -18.25
CA LEU A 159 -3.56 1.33 -17.63
C LEU A 159 -2.47 0.67 -18.48
N ARG A 160 -2.03 1.37 -19.52
CA ARG A 160 -0.85 1.03 -20.29
C ARG A 160 0.35 1.32 -19.39
N SER A 161 0.72 0.34 -18.59
CA SER A 161 1.97 0.31 -17.84
C SER A 161 3.14 0.37 -18.82
N ARG A 162 3.58 1.59 -19.17
CA ARG A 162 4.91 1.82 -19.71
C ARG A 162 5.89 1.63 -18.55
N CYS A 163 6.45 0.44 -18.41
CA CYS A 163 7.73 0.28 -17.73
C CYS A 163 8.81 0.85 -18.67
N PRO A 164 9.62 1.84 -18.25
CA PRO A 164 10.87 2.12 -18.93
C PRO A 164 11.83 0.97 -18.64
N ARG A 165 12.28 0.26 -19.69
CA ARG A 165 13.53 -0.50 -19.61
C ARG A 165 14.65 0.53 -19.42
N LEU A 166 15.27 0.52 -18.25
CA LEU A 166 16.58 1.13 -18.07
C LEU A 166 17.66 0.14 -18.58
N PRO A 167 18.76 0.65 -19.15
CA PRO A 167 19.81 -0.15 -19.78
C PRO A 167 20.60 -1.00 -18.78
#